data_AF-A0A846DFF5-F1
#
_entry.id   AF-A0A846DFF5-F1
#
_cell.length_a   1.000
_cell.length_b   1.000
_cell.length_c   1.000
_cell.angle_alpha   90.00
_cell.angle_beta   90.00
_cell.angle_gamma   90.00
#
_symmetry.space_group_name_H-M   'P 1'
#
loop_
_entity.id
_entity.type
_entity.pdbx_description
1 polymer ?
#
loop_
_entity_poly.entity_id
_entity_poly.type
_entity_poly.pdbx_seq_one_letter_code
_entity_poly.pdbx_strand_id
1 'polypeptide(L)'
;MPKKRLKILLWSLSGVIGIVIVLVIIGNLVASQQEKKIEQQIEQFAKQFPTTKPNDSALKLGILTAKLGFSFVGGTNSPIDIYTSSHPDFYIEQTAAKDYQNILKKLAEYLDKQIYKPNDQIDEIPKELEEYILSKADVIETIIDFIINNDVLYIGVELTHILEGDYSATLPSYLNMANLQRILAVYILDKQSKGQTESAFKALEASWKFNQALKDQPILIHQLVAIITGTIHVGVMRKIDNVPPQWQERLLEHDYRQSLRKSLESEYVLMFNYVTKQFVNHGLDFLYFENLGLEIPVLVSWFYKSPLGKLYARFAAIKIYQQEMEISRTTPQQNICLSKSADFFEVNPIPGWWYIFGIDYDSSLMNQGTK
;
A
#
# COMPACT_ATOMS: atom_id res chain seq x y z
N MET A 1 48.34 11.36 -36.26
CA MET A 1 48.51 10.02 -35.63
C MET A 1 49.06 9.05 -36.68
N PRO A 2 50.12 8.25 -36.42
CA PRO A 2 50.68 7.35 -37.43
C PRO A 2 49.68 6.23 -37.80
N LYS A 3 49.53 5.92 -39.10
CA LYS A 3 48.54 4.97 -39.65
C LYS A 3 48.51 3.59 -38.93
N LYS A 4 49.65 3.13 -38.40
CA LYS A 4 49.75 1.88 -37.63
C LYS A 4 48.97 1.93 -36.30
N ARG A 5 49.00 3.05 -35.57
CA ARG A 5 48.29 3.20 -34.29
C ARG A 5 46.77 3.23 -34.49
N LEU A 6 46.30 3.87 -35.57
CA LEU A 6 44.89 3.87 -35.93
C LEU A 6 44.36 2.46 -36.23
N LYS A 7 45.12 1.65 -36.98
CA LYS A 7 44.75 0.24 -37.25
C LYS A 7 44.62 -0.56 -35.95
N ILE A 8 45.59 -0.46 -35.04
CA ILE A 8 45.56 -1.17 -33.76
C ILE A 8 44.32 -0.78 -32.95
N LEU A 9 44.02 0.53 -32.86
CA LEU A 9 42.83 1.03 -32.17
C LEU A 9 41.52 0.50 -32.78
N LEU A 10 41.43 0.42 -34.10
CA LEU A 10 40.24 -0.12 -34.79
C LEU A 10 40.06 -1.62 -34.51
N TRP A 11 41.14 -2.40 -34.52
CA TRP A 11 41.08 -3.84 -34.18
C TRP A 11 40.70 -4.06 -32.72
N SER A 12 41.29 -3.29 -31.79
CA SER A 12 40.92 -3.39 -30.38
C SER A 12 39.47 -2.99 -30.14
N LEU A 13 38.99 -1.92 -30.79
CA LEU A 13 37.60 -1.47 -30.66
C LEU A 13 36.63 -2.53 -31.20
N SER A 14 36.94 -3.13 -32.34
CA SER A 14 36.14 -4.21 -32.93
C SER A 14 36.08 -5.44 -32.02
N GLY A 15 37.22 -5.81 -31.41
CA GLY A 15 37.27 -6.90 -30.42
C GLY A 15 36.40 -6.62 -29.20
N VAL A 16 36.48 -5.40 -28.63
CA VAL A 16 35.66 -4.99 -27.49
C VAL A 16 34.16 -5.01 -27.84
N ILE A 17 33.78 -4.48 -29.00
CA ILE A 17 32.39 -4.51 -29.47
C ILE A 17 31.89 -5.95 -29.62
N GLY A 18 32.70 -6.84 -30.21
CA GLY A 18 32.38 -8.26 -30.35
C GLY A 18 32.13 -8.93 -28.99
N ILE A 19 33.00 -8.68 -28.01
CA ILE A 19 32.83 -9.20 -26.63
C ILE A 19 31.54 -8.67 -26.00
N VAL A 20 31.26 -7.37 -26.12
CA VAL A 20 30.03 -6.75 -25.58
C VAL A 20 28.79 -7.38 -26.20
N ILE A 21 28.76 -7.61 -27.52
CA ILE A 21 27.64 -8.26 -28.20
C ILE A 21 27.42 -9.68 -27.65
N VAL A 22 28.49 -10.47 -27.52
CA VAL A 22 28.41 -11.84 -26.98
C VAL A 22 27.91 -11.83 -25.53
N LEU A 23 28.39 -10.91 -24.69
CA LEU A 23 27.94 -10.74 -23.31
C LEU A 23 26.45 -10.36 -23.24
N VAL A 24 26.00 -9.47 -24.12
CA VAL A 24 24.58 -9.09 -24.20
C VAL A 24 23.74 -10.30 -24.59
N ILE A 25 24.14 -11.10 -25.59
CA ILE A 25 23.38 -12.28 -26.02
C ILE A 25 23.30 -13.32 -24.90
N ILE A 26 24.45 -13.73 -24.35
CA ILE A 26 24.51 -14.74 -23.28
C ILE A 26 23.75 -14.24 -22.04
N GLY A 27 23.96 -12.98 -21.66
CA GLY A 27 23.29 -12.38 -20.52
C GLY A 27 21.77 -12.37 -20.68
N ASN A 28 21.24 -12.01 -21.86
CA ASN A 28 19.81 -12.04 -22.11
C ASN A 28 19.22 -13.46 -22.01
N LEU A 29 19.95 -14.48 -22.47
CA LEU A 29 19.53 -15.88 -22.33
C LEU A 29 19.46 -16.30 -20.86
N VAL A 30 20.50 -15.97 -20.07
CA VAL A 30 20.55 -16.28 -18.64
C VAL A 30 19.46 -15.53 -17.87
N ALA A 31 19.26 -14.24 -18.15
CA ALA A 31 18.20 -13.43 -17.54
C ALA A 31 16.82 -14.02 -17.84
N SER A 32 16.54 -14.33 -19.12
CA SER A 32 15.25 -14.92 -19.53
C SER A 32 14.96 -16.26 -18.83
N GLN A 33 15.98 -17.11 -18.64
CA GLN A 33 15.80 -18.37 -17.92
C GLN A 33 15.44 -18.16 -16.44
N GLN A 34 16.01 -17.15 -15.80
CA GLN A 34 15.71 -16.82 -14.41
C GLN A 34 14.35 -16.13 -14.26
N GLU A 35 14.02 -15.20 -15.15
CA GLU A 35 12.71 -14.56 -15.20
C GLU A 35 11.59 -15.58 -15.35
N LYS A 36 11.76 -16.59 -16.20
CA LYS A 36 10.77 -17.67 -16.34
C LYS A 36 10.45 -18.40 -15.02
N LYS A 37 11.42 -18.54 -14.12
CA LYS A 37 11.19 -19.13 -12.79
C LYS A 37 10.40 -18.17 -11.89
N ILE A 38 10.67 -16.88 -11.99
CA ILE A 38 9.96 -15.83 -11.25
C ILE A 38 8.52 -15.70 -11.79
N GLU A 39 8.34 -15.69 -13.10
CA GLU A 39 7.02 -15.69 -13.76
C GLU A 39 6.15 -16.85 -13.28
N GLN A 40 6.71 -18.05 -13.13
CA GLN A 40 5.98 -19.19 -12.53
C GLN A 40 5.54 -18.94 -11.09
N GLN A 41 6.36 -18.25 -10.28
CA GLN A 41 6.00 -17.86 -8.91
C GLN A 41 4.92 -16.77 -8.92
N ILE A 42 5.01 -15.80 -9.83
CA ILE A 42 3.99 -14.76 -10.04
C ILE A 42 2.66 -15.39 -10.46
N GLU A 43 2.67 -16.37 -11.36
CA GLU A 43 1.46 -17.11 -11.77
C GLU A 43 0.85 -17.88 -10.59
N GLN A 44 1.67 -18.48 -9.72
CA GLN A 44 1.20 -19.14 -8.51
C GLN A 44 0.56 -18.14 -7.53
N PHE A 45 1.20 -16.98 -7.35
CA PHE A 45 0.68 -15.88 -6.54
C PHE A 45 -0.67 -15.39 -7.09
N ALA A 46 -0.77 -15.14 -8.40
CA ALA A 46 -2.02 -14.72 -9.04
C ALA A 46 -3.15 -15.77 -8.92
N LYS A 47 -2.80 -17.07 -8.93
CA LYS A 47 -3.78 -18.15 -8.68
C LYS A 47 -4.24 -18.21 -7.23
N GLN A 48 -3.36 -17.90 -6.28
CA GLN A 48 -3.69 -17.83 -4.87
C GLN A 48 -4.63 -16.66 -4.55
N PHE A 49 -4.48 -15.55 -5.28
CA PHE A 49 -5.25 -14.34 -5.10
C PHE A 49 -5.93 -13.93 -6.41
N PRO A 50 -7.00 -14.64 -6.83
CA PRO A 50 -7.69 -14.29 -8.06
C PRO A 50 -8.25 -12.87 -7.98
N THR A 51 -8.23 -12.14 -9.10
CA THR A 51 -8.93 -10.87 -9.20
C THR A 51 -10.43 -11.08 -8.99
N THR A 52 -11.02 -10.29 -8.10
CA THR A 52 -12.43 -10.39 -7.73
C THR A 52 -13.05 -9.00 -7.64
N LYS A 53 -14.36 -8.95 -7.84
CA LYS A 53 -15.13 -7.72 -7.70
C LYS A 53 -15.54 -7.49 -6.25
N PRO A 54 -15.71 -6.22 -5.83
CA PRO A 54 -16.37 -5.90 -4.58
C PRO A 54 -17.79 -6.47 -4.53
N ASN A 55 -18.29 -6.80 -3.34
CA ASN A 55 -19.69 -7.16 -3.15
C ASN A 55 -20.60 -5.93 -3.00
N ASP A 56 -21.91 -6.12 -3.13
CA ASP A 56 -22.91 -5.04 -3.03
C ASP A 56 -22.81 -4.27 -1.71
N SER A 57 -22.46 -4.94 -0.62
CA SER A 57 -22.25 -4.31 0.68
C SER A 57 -21.10 -3.30 0.63
N ALA A 58 -19.94 -3.65 0.06
CA ALA A 58 -18.81 -2.74 -0.08
C ALA A 58 -19.15 -1.54 -0.96
N LEU A 59 -19.86 -1.77 -2.07
CA LEU A 59 -20.29 -0.71 -2.99
C LEU A 59 -21.26 0.27 -2.33
N LYS A 60 -22.27 -0.24 -1.61
CA LYS A 60 -23.26 0.58 -0.89
C LYS A 60 -22.64 1.32 0.29
N LEU A 61 -21.66 0.74 0.97
CA LEU A 61 -20.90 1.47 2.00
C LEU A 61 -20.17 2.67 1.40
N GLY A 62 -19.60 2.54 0.20
CA GLY A 62 -18.99 3.67 -0.53
C GLY A 62 -19.97 4.84 -0.73
N ILE A 63 -21.22 4.54 -1.13
CA ILE A 63 -22.29 5.55 -1.27
C ILE A 63 -22.63 6.20 0.08
N LEU A 64 -22.72 5.42 1.16
CA LEU A 64 -22.99 5.97 2.49
C LEU A 64 -21.87 6.88 2.98
N THR A 65 -20.60 6.53 2.71
CA THR A 65 -19.46 7.39 3.09
C THR A 65 -19.41 8.70 2.32
N ALA A 66 -19.91 8.75 1.08
CA ALA A 66 -20.01 10.01 0.32
C ALA A 66 -20.79 11.09 1.07
N LYS A 67 -21.78 10.72 1.89
CA LYS A 67 -22.56 11.62 2.75
C LYS A 67 -21.75 12.21 3.92
N LEU A 68 -20.62 11.58 4.27
CA LEU A 68 -19.62 12.10 5.20
C LEU A 68 -18.62 13.04 4.50
N GLY A 69 -18.73 13.29 3.19
CA GLY A 69 -17.84 14.21 2.48
C GLY A 69 -16.59 13.58 1.87
N PHE A 70 -16.49 12.25 1.86
CA PHE A 70 -15.36 11.53 1.23
C PHE A 70 -15.81 10.18 0.66
N SER A 71 -14.96 9.57 -0.17
CA SER A 71 -15.23 8.24 -0.73
C SER A 71 -14.02 7.32 -0.63
N PHE A 72 -14.26 6.01 -0.57
CA PHE A 72 -13.20 5.00 -0.71
C PHE A 72 -12.65 4.87 -2.14
N VAL A 73 -13.29 5.58 -3.07
CA VAL A 73 -12.89 5.71 -4.47
C VAL A 73 -11.59 6.49 -4.55
N GLY A 74 -10.60 5.94 -5.24
CA GLY A 74 -9.27 6.55 -5.34
C GLY A 74 -8.82 6.92 -6.76
N GLY A 75 -9.62 6.64 -7.78
CA GLY A 75 -9.43 7.18 -9.13
C GLY A 75 -10.62 6.97 -10.04
N THR A 76 -10.41 6.96 -11.35
CA THR A 76 -11.48 6.76 -12.35
C THR A 76 -11.61 5.32 -12.83
N ASN A 77 -10.68 4.44 -12.46
CA ASN A 77 -10.48 3.15 -13.13
C ASN A 77 -10.63 1.92 -12.22
N SER A 78 -10.76 2.06 -10.89
CA SER A 78 -11.07 0.90 -10.04
C SER A 78 -12.51 0.42 -10.28
N PRO A 79 -12.82 -0.88 -10.16
CA PRO A 79 -14.21 -1.36 -10.23
C PRO A 79 -15.16 -0.66 -9.25
N ILE A 80 -14.69 -0.30 -8.04
CA ILE A 80 -15.46 0.50 -7.07
C ILE A 80 -15.72 1.89 -7.65
N ASP A 81 -14.70 2.51 -8.24
CA ASP A 81 -14.80 3.85 -8.84
C ASP A 81 -15.78 3.88 -10.00
N ILE A 82 -15.69 2.92 -10.92
CA ILE A 82 -16.60 2.80 -12.05
C ILE A 82 -18.03 2.62 -11.56
N TYR A 83 -18.25 1.72 -10.60
CA TYR A 83 -19.59 1.48 -10.06
C TYR A 83 -20.15 2.74 -9.39
N THR A 84 -19.42 3.29 -8.42
CA THR A 84 -19.86 4.46 -7.65
C THR A 84 -20.10 5.67 -8.55
N SER A 85 -19.17 6.04 -9.41
CA SER A 85 -19.34 7.17 -10.33
C SER A 85 -20.51 7.02 -11.31
N SER A 86 -20.89 5.78 -11.65
CA SER A 86 -22.07 5.49 -12.47
C SER A 86 -23.38 5.42 -11.69
N HIS A 87 -23.33 5.31 -10.35
CA HIS A 87 -24.51 5.12 -9.52
C HIS A 87 -25.21 6.48 -9.29
N PRO A 88 -26.52 6.61 -9.56
CA PRO A 88 -27.23 7.90 -9.44
C PRO A 88 -27.20 8.49 -8.03
N ASP A 89 -27.11 7.63 -7.01
CA ASP A 89 -27.06 8.04 -5.60
C ASP A 89 -25.66 8.45 -5.11
N PHE A 90 -24.63 8.32 -5.94
CA PHE A 90 -23.27 8.67 -5.56
C PHE A 90 -22.97 10.12 -5.93
N TYR A 91 -22.94 10.98 -4.91
CA TYR A 91 -22.48 12.35 -5.04
C TYR A 91 -21.88 12.80 -3.70
N ILE A 92 -20.70 13.40 -3.75
CA ILE A 92 -20.10 14.03 -2.57
C ILE A 92 -20.51 15.50 -2.59
N GLU A 93 -21.38 15.89 -1.65
CA GLU A 93 -21.77 17.28 -1.50
C GLU A 93 -20.55 18.15 -1.17
N GLN A 94 -20.35 19.25 -1.90
CA GLN A 94 -19.17 20.12 -1.73
C GLN A 94 -19.04 20.68 -0.32
N THR A 95 -20.16 21.00 0.33
CA THR A 95 -20.24 21.42 1.73
C THR A 95 -19.73 20.31 2.65
N ALA A 96 -20.25 19.09 2.52
CA ALA A 96 -19.82 17.93 3.29
C ALA A 96 -18.32 17.63 3.08
N ALA A 97 -17.82 17.71 1.85
CA ALA A 97 -16.40 17.55 1.55
C ALA A 97 -15.55 18.61 2.28
N LYS A 98 -15.96 19.88 2.23
CA LYS A 98 -15.28 20.96 2.92
C LYS A 98 -15.30 20.78 4.45
N ASP A 99 -16.45 20.42 5.01
CA ASP A 99 -16.61 20.16 6.44
C ASP A 99 -15.68 19.04 6.92
N TYR A 100 -15.61 17.96 6.14
CA TYR A 100 -14.69 16.86 6.40
C TYR A 100 -13.22 17.30 6.34
N GLN A 101 -12.82 18.01 5.28
CA GLN A 101 -11.45 18.52 5.15
C GLN A 101 -11.04 19.41 6.33
N ASN A 102 -11.97 20.22 6.87
CA ASN A 102 -11.72 21.09 8.02
C ASN A 102 -11.43 20.32 9.31
N ILE A 103 -11.93 19.09 9.46
CA ILE A 103 -11.74 18.28 10.68
C ILE A 103 -10.61 17.25 10.58
N LEU A 104 -10.12 16.94 9.37
CA LEU A 104 -9.17 15.84 9.14
C LEU A 104 -7.94 15.86 10.05
N LYS A 105 -7.27 17.01 10.14
CA LYS A 105 -6.07 17.15 10.96
C LYS A 105 -6.40 16.99 12.45
N LYS A 106 -7.47 17.64 12.92
CA LYS A 106 -7.92 17.58 14.32
C LYS A 106 -8.38 16.17 14.71
N LEU A 107 -9.02 15.46 13.80
CA LEU A 107 -9.44 14.07 13.96
C LEU A 107 -8.24 13.17 14.26
N ALA A 108 -7.17 13.26 13.45
CA ALA A 108 -5.95 12.49 13.66
C ALA A 108 -5.26 12.87 14.99
N GLU A 109 -5.05 14.17 15.24
CA GLU A 109 -4.37 14.66 16.43
C GLU A 109 -5.11 14.30 17.74
N TYR A 110 -6.44 14.38 17.75
CA TYR A 110 -7.25 14.01 18.90
C TYR A 110 -7.15 12.52 19.19
N LEU A 111 -7.32 11.67 18.17
CA LEU A 111 -7.27 10.22 18.34
C LEU A 111 -5.90 9.74 18.77
N ASP A 112 -4.82 10.26 18.18
CA ASP A 112 -3.46 9.89 18.59
C ASP A 112 -3.26 10.18 20.08
N LYS A 113 -3.68 11.36 20.56
CA LYS A 113 -3.64 11.69 21.99
C LYS A 113 -4.45 10.72 22.84
N GLN A 114 -5.68 10.39 22.44
CA GLN A 114 -6.54 9.46 23.19
C GLN A 114 -5.98 8.04 23.22
N ILE A 115 -5.47 7.53 22.10
CA ILE A 115 -4.97 6.16 21.96
C ILE A 115 -3.66 5.98 22.71
N TYR A 116 -2.76 6.97 22.74
CA TYR A 116 -1.50 6.84 23.47
C TYR A 116 -1.66 7.06 24.99
N LYS A 117 -2.77 7.63 25.45
CA LYS A 117 -3.05 7.82 26.87
C LYS A 117 -3.41 6.47 27.54
N PRO A 118 -2.62 5.96 28.50
CA PRO A 118 -2.72 4.58 28.98
C PRO A 118 -3.79 4.32 30.07
N ASN A 119 -4.77 5.21 30.22
CA ASN A 119 -5.85 5.10 31.19
C ASN A 119 -7.24 5.12 30.51
N ASP A 120 -8.30 5.02 31.29
CA ASP A 120 -9.70 5.04 30.87
C ASP A 120 -10.25 6.45 30.59
N GLN A 121 -9.59 7.49 31.10
CA GLN A 121 -10.03 8.87 30.93
C GLN A 121 -10.10 9.29 29.46
N ILE A 122 -11.27 9.76 29.05
CA ILE A 122 -11.53 10.36 27.74
C ILE A 122 -11.42 11.88 27.90
N ASP A 123 -10.54 12.52 27.14
CA ASP A 123 -10.49 13.98 27.12
C ASP A 123 -11.64 14.56 26.27
N GLU A 124 -12.03 15.79 26.58
CA GLU A 124 -13.08 16.52 25.84
C GLU A 124 -12.78 16.54 24.33
N ILE A 125 -13.80 16.22 23.53
CA ILE A 125 -13.69 16.23 22.07
C ILE A 125 -13.57 17.69 21.60
N PRO A 126 -12.59 18.03 20.73
CA PRO A 126 -12.49 19.38 20.18
C PRO A 126 -13.82 19.83 19.57
N LYS A 127 -14.25 21.06 19.88
CA LYS A 127 -15.57 21.56 19.52
C LYS A 127 -15.94 21.38 18.05
N GLU A 128 -15.01 21.64 17.12
CA GLU A 128 -15.30 21.50 15.70
C GLU A 128 -15.49 20.04 15.26
N LEU A 129 -14.82 19.11 15.95
CA LEU A 129 -15.00 17.67 15.73
C LEU A 129 -16.31 17.18 16.35
N GLU A 130 -16.65 17.66 17.54
CA GLU A 130 -17.95 17.38 18.16
C GLU A 130 -19.10 17.89 17.29
N GLU A 131 -19.03 19.14 16.81
CA GLU A 131 -20.02 19.72 15.89
C GLU A 131 -20.16 18.90 14.61
N TYR A 132 -19.04 18.45 14.02
CA TYR A 132 -19.06 17.58 12.85
C TYR A 132 -19.74 16.23 13.15
N ILE A 133 -19.35 15.55 14.24
CA ILE A 133 -19.94 14.27 14.64
C ILE A 133 -21.43 14.40 14.91
N LEU A 134 -21.85 15.45 15.62
CA LEU A 134 -23.27 15.74 15.88
C LEU A 134 -24.04 15.99 14.58
N SER A 135 -23.51 16.81 13.68
CA SER A 135 -24.16 17.09 12.39
C SER A 135 -24.26 15.88 11.46
N LYS A 136 -23.40 14.87 11.65
CA LYS A 136 -23.36 13.62 10.86
C LYS A 136 -23.87 12.40 11.62
N ALA A 137 -24.44 12.57 12.81
CA ALA A 137 -24.79 11.46 13.70
C ALA A 137 -25.71 10.43 13.03
N ASP A 138 -26.75 10.87 12.31
CA ASP A 138 -27.69 9.97 11.61
C ASP A 138 -27.01 9.18 10.49
N VAL A 139 -26.07 9.81 9.77
CA VAL A 139 -25.29 9.17 8.70
C VAL A 139 -24.35 8.12 9.31
N ILE A 140 -23.68 8.45 10.41
CA ILE A 140 -22.77 7.54 11.13
C ILE A 140 -23.54 6.33 11.67
N GLU A 141 -24.69 6.54 12.32
CA GLU A 141 -25.55 5.44 12.79
C GLU A 141 -26.06 4.58 11.64
N THR A 142 -26.46 5.20 10.52
CA THR A 142 -26.85 4.46 9.30
C THR A 142 -25.71 3.58 8.79
N ILE A 143 -24.46 4.07 8.81
CA ILE A 143 -23.28 3.29 8.43
C ILE A 143 -23.05 2.14 9.42
N ILE A 144 -23.11 2.41 10.72
CA ILE A 144 -22.95 1.40 11.77
C ILE A 144 -23.97 0.27 11.59
N ASP A 145 -25.25 0.62 11.47
CA ASP A 145 -26.33 -0.33 11.25
C ASP A 145 -26.16 -1.11 9.94
N PHE A 146 -25.73 -0.44 8.88
CA PHE A 146 -25.47 -1.08 7.62
C PHE A 146 -24.36 -2.13 7.73
N ILE A 147 -23.22 -1.79 8.34
CA ILE A 147 -22.09 -2.71 8.50
C ILE A 147 -22.46 -3.91 9.39
N ILE A 148 -23.26 -3.70 10.44
CA ILE A 148 -23.63 -4.77 11.37
C ILE A 148 -24.61 -5.76 10.74
N ASN A 149 -25.60 -5.27 10.00
CA ASN A 149 -26.77 -6.05 9.59
C ASN A 149 -26.69 -6.62 8.16
N ASN A 150 -25.63 -6.34 7.42
CA ASN A 150 -25.45 -6.84 6.05
C ASN A 150 -24.30 -7.86 5.98
N ASP A 151 -24.13 -8.47 4.81
CA ASP A 151 -23.05 -9.42 4.55
C ASP A 151 -21.67 -8.83 4.86
N VAL A 152 -20.73 -9.71 5.22
CA VAL A 152 -19.32 -9.34 5.43
C VAL A 152 -18.82 -8.55 4.24
N LEU A 153 -18.28 -7.37 4.50
CA LEU A 153 -17.79 -6.48 3.47
C LEU A 153 -16.65 -7.16 2.71
N TYR A 154 -16.76 -7.18 1.38
CA TYR A 154 -15.72 -7.70 0.51
C TYR A 154 -15.38 -6.63 -0.52
N ILE A 155 -14.19 -6.03 -0.37
CA ILE A 155 -13.72 -4.90 -1.19
C ILE A 155 -13.28 -5.37 -2.59
N GLY A 156 -13.13 -6.68 -2.80
CA GLY A 156 -12.54 -7.24 -4.01
C GLY A 156 -11.01 -7.19 -3.96
N VAL A 157 -10.38 -7.95 -4.85
CA VAL A 157 -8.94 -7.97 -5.06
C VAL A 157 -8.70 -7.55 -6.49
N GLU A 158 -7.95 -6.48 -6.71
CA GLU A 158 -7.54 -6.03 -8.05
C GLU A 158 -6.02 -6.12 -8.16
N LEU A 159 -5.51 -7.16 -8.84
CA LEU A 159 -4.07 -7.38 -9.00
C LEU A 159 -3.52 -6.94 -10.35
N THR A 160 -4.35 -6.48 -11.29
CA THR A 160 -3.90 -6.21 -12.67
C THR A 160 -2.68 -5.29 -12.68
N HIS A 161 -2.72 -4.19 -11.91
CA HIS A 161 -1.61 -3.25 -11.80
C HIS A 161 -0.33 -3.87 -11.20
N ILE A 162 -0.44 -4.76 -10.21
CA ILE A 162 0.69 -5.50 -9.64
C ILE A 162 1.29 -6.46 -10.68
N LEU A 163 0.44 -7.18 -11.41
CA LEU A 163 0.87 -8.14 -12.41
C LEU A 163 1.45 -7.47 -13.66
N GLU A 164 1.01 -6.25 -13.98
CA GLU A 164 1.49 -5.46 -15.11
C GLU A 164 2.66 -4.52 -14.75
N GLY A 165 2.93 -4.34 -13.45
CA GLY A 165 3.97 -3.43 -12.99
C GLY A 165 3.56 -1.96 -13.16
N ASP A 166 2.27 -1.64 -13.09
CA ASP A 166 1.74 -0.30 -13.34
C ASP A 166 1.60 0.50 -12.02
N TYR A 167 2.56 1.37 -11.74
CA TYR A 167 2.50 2.31 -10.61
C TYR A 167 1.57 3.50 -10.85
N SER A 168 1.09 3.71 -12.09
CA SER A 168 0.13 4.77 -12.40
C SER A 168 -1.32 4.36 -12.12
N ALA A 169 -1.56 3.08 -11.85
CA ALA A 169 -2.87 2.57 -11.53
C ALA A 169 -3.43 3.26 -10.29
N THR A 170 -4.67 3.72 -10.40
CA THR A 170 -5.35 4.37 -9.29
C THR A 170 -5.79 3.34 -8.27
N LEU A 171 -5.17 3.38 -7.10
CA LEU A 171 -5.56 2.56 -5.96
C LEU A 171 -6.81 3.12 -5.28
N PRO A 172 -7.65 2.29 -4.63
CA PRO A 172 -8.67 2.79 -3.71
C PRO A 172 -8.10 3.76 -2.67
N SER A 173 -8.94 4.67 -2.17
CA SER A 173 -8.54 5.60 -1.12
C SER A 173 -8.46 4.91 0.25
N TYR A 174 -7.34 4.24 0.50
CA TYR A 174 -7.01 3.60 1.78
C TYR A 174 -6.97 4.60 2.94
N LEU A 175 -6.55 5.83 2.65
CA LEU A 175 -6.61 6.93 3.60
C LEU A 175 -8.05 7.19 4.07
N ASN A 176 -9.00 7.17 3.15
CA ASN A 176 -10.41 7.36 3.48
C ASN A 176 -11.02 6.16 4.21
N MET A 177 -10.56 4.94 3.93
CA MET A 177 -10.91 3.76 4.74
C MET A 177 -10.41 3.92 6.19
N ALA A 178 -9.16 4.32 6.37
CA ALA A 178 -8.60 4.61 7.69
C ALA A 178 -9.34 5.77 8.38
N ASN A 179 -9.74 6.80 7.63
CA ASN A 179 -10.47 7.94 8.18
C ASN A 179 -11.91 7.58 8.59
N LEU A 180 -12.59 6.65 7.90
CA LEU A 180 -13.86 6.14 8.42
C LEU A 180 -13.64 5.47 9.79
N GLN A 181 -12.60 4.65 9.92
CA GLN A 181 -12.28 4.00 11.20
C GLN A 181 -11.98 5.02 12.30
N ARG A 182 -11.30 6.13 11.97
CA ARG A 182 -11.08 7.26 12.88
C ARG A 182 -12.40 7.94 13.29
N ILE A 183 -13.30 8.22 12.34
CA ILE A 183 -14.62 8.80 12.65
C ILE A 183 -15.41 7.89 13.60
N LEU A 184 -15.46 6.58 13.31
CA LEU A 184 -16.11 5.61 14.18
C LEU A 184 -15.44 5.56 15.57
N ALA A 185 -14.11 5.65 15.66
CA ALA A 185 -13.40 5.71 16.93
C ALA A 185 -13.80 6.93 17.78
N VAL A 186 -13.86 8.13 17.19
CA VAL A 186 -14.34 9.33 17.89
C VAL A 186 -15.79 9.18 18.31
N TYR A 187 -16.63 8.60 17.44
CA TYR A 187 -18.02 8.31 17.77
C TYR A 187 -18.15 7.39 18.99
N ILE A 188 -17.34 6.34 19.07
CA ILE A 188 -17.30 5.43 20.22
C ILE A 188 -16.92 6.19 21.50
N LEU A 189 -15.90 7.05 21.45
CA LEU A 189 -15.46 7.86 22.60
C LEU A 189 -16.52 8.89 23.03
N ASP A 190 -17.23 9.51 22.09
CA ASP A 190 -18.36 10.40 22.36
C ASP A 190 -19.49 9.67 23.09
N LYS A 191 -19.88 8.49 22.58
CA LYS A 191 -20.92 7.66 23.22
C LYS A 191 -20.52 7.22 24.62
N GLN A 192 -19.27 6.78 24.79
CA GLN A 192 -18.77 6.34 26.08
C GLN A 192 -18.69 7.48 27.10
N SER A 193 -18.23 8.67 26.70
CA SER A 193 -18.16 9.84 27.61
C SER A 193 -19.54 10.30 28.09
N LYS A 194 -20.60 10.03 27.30
CA LYS A 194 -22.00 10.28 27.63
C LYS A 194 -22.69 9.13 28.36
N GLY A 195 -21.96 8.07 28.75
CA GLY A 195 -22.51 6.89 29.40
C GLY A 195 -23.37 5.99 28.50
N GLN A 196 -23.30 6.17 27.17
CA GLN A 196 -24.02 5.38 26.18
C GLN A 196 -23.20 4.15 25.74
N THR A 197 -22.81 3.32 26.71
CA THR A 197 -21.87 2.21 26.52
C THR A 197 -22.35 1.17 25.49
N GLU A 198 -23.65 0.89 25.40
CA GLU A 198 -24.19 -0.02 24.39
C GLU A 198 -23.99 0.52 22.96
N SER A 199 -24.25 1.81 22.74
CA SER A 199 -23.98 2.47 21.45
C SER A 199 -22.49 2.48 21.11
N ALA A 200 -21.63 2.69 22.12
CA ALA A 200 -20.18 2.60 21.97
C ALA A 200 -19.75 1.19 21.51
N PHE A 201 -20.28 0.12 22.13
CA PHE A 201 -19.99 -1.24 21.70
C PHE A 201 -20.53 -1.56 20.31
N LYS A 202 -21.73 -1.09 19.96
CA LYS A 202 -22.30 -1.25 18.62
C LYS A 202 -21.40 -0.62 17.55
N ALA A 203 -20.93 0.62 17.79
CA ALA A 203 -20.00 1.28 16.88
C ALA A 203 -18.63 0.56 16.79
N LEU A 204 -18.12 0.03 17.91
CA LEU A 204 -16.91 -0.79 17.93
C LEU A 204 -17.09 -2.08 17.11
N GLU A 205 -18.23 -2.75 17.21
CA GLU A 205 -18.57 -3.94 16.41
C GLU A 205 -18.57 -3.62 14.91
N ALA A 206 -19.20 -2.52 14.50
CA ALA A 206 -19.17 -2.08 13.10
C ALA A 206 -17.74 -1.80 12.61
N SER A 207 -16.96 -1.06 13.40
CA SER A 207 -15.56 -0.74 13.10
C SER A 207 -14.70 -2.01 12.97
N TRP A 208 -14.89 -2.99 13.84
CA TRP A 208 -14.22 -4.29 13.79
C TRP A 208 -14.61 -5.10 12.56
N LYS A 209 -15.92 -5.22 12.25
CA LYS A 209 -16.41 -5.90 11.05
C LYS A 209 -15.87 -5.27 9.78
N PHE A 210 -15.81 -3.95 9.70
CA PHE A 210 -15.21 -3.26 8.55
C PHE A 210 -13.71 -3.59 8.43
N ASN A 211 -12.99 -3.67 9.55
CA ASN A 211 -11.57 -4.03 9.53
C ASN A 211 -11.32 -5.45 9.02
N GLN A 212 -12.24 -6.40 9.22
CA GLN A 212 -12.10 -7.77 8.71
C GLN A 212 -11.95 -7.82 7.19
N ALA A 213 -12.60 -6.91 6.46
CA ALA A 213 -12.53 -6.84 5.00
C ALA A 213 -11.10 -6.58 4.46
N LEU A 214 -10.22 -6.06 5.31
CA LEU A 214 -8.85 -5.64 4.97
C LEU A 214 -7.79 -6.70 5.30
N LYS A 215 -8.06 -7.62 6.23
CA LYS A 215 -7.05 -8.46 6.89
C LYS A 215 -6.43 -9.54 6.00
N ASP A 216 -7.16 -10.06 5.02
CA ASP A 216 -6.66 -11.14 4.14
C ASP A 216 -6.29 -10.65 2.74
N GLN A 217 -6.18 -9.33 2.57
CA GLN A 217 -5.87 -8.72 1.29
C GLN A 217 -4.39 -8.89 0.94
N PRO A 218 -4.05 -9.27 -0.30
CA PRO A 218 -2.66 -9.43 -0.72
C PRO A 218 -1.91 -8.11 -0.94
N ILE A 219 -2.55 -6.95 -0.72
CA ILE A 219 -2.00 -5.63 -1.04
C ILE A 219 -1.47 -4.98 0.24
N LEU A 220 -0.22 -4.49 0.24
CA LEU A 220 0.47 -4.02 1.46
C LEU A 220 -0.30 -2.95 2.20
N ILE A 221 -0.76 -1.92 1.49
CA ILE A 221 -1.44 -0.79 2.10
C ILE A 221 -2.77 -1.18 2.77
N HIS A 222 -3.46 -2.24 2.33
CA HIS A 222 -4.62 -2.79 3.06
C HIS A 222 -4.21 -3.32 4.44
N GLN A 223 -3.09 -4.05 4.51
CA GLN A 223 -2.57 -4.60 5.76
C GLN A 223 -2.13 -3.48 6.72
N LEU A 224 -1.51 -2.42 6.19
CA LEU A 224 -1.13 -1.26 7.00
C LEU A 224 -2.36 -0.57 7.60
N VAL A 225 -3.43 -0.35 6.82
CA VAL A 225 -4.69 0.18 7.35
C VAL A 225 -5.29 -0.75 8.39
N ALA A 226 -5.24 -2.07 8.17
CA ALA A 226 -5.78 -3.05 9.10
C ALA A 226 -5.05 -3.04 10.46
N ILE A 227 -3.73 -2.91 10.44
CA ILE A 227 -2.87 -2.79 11.63
C ILE A 227 -3.15 -1.47 12.37
N ILE A 228 -3.14 -0.33 11.65
CA ILE A 228 -3.46 0.99 12.24
C ILE A 228 -4.83 0.95 12.92
N THR A 229 -5.82 0.36 12.26
CA THR A 229 -7.17 0.21 12.79
C THR A 229 -7.19 -0.69 14.04
N GLY A 230 -6.41 -1.77 14.05
CA GLY A 230 -6.23 -2.59 15.25
C GLY A 230 -5.65 -1.81 16.43
N THR A 231 -4.67 -0.93 16.20
CA THR A 231 -4.13 -0.04 17.24
C THR A 231 -5.21 0.92 17.75
N ILE A 232 -6.03 1.50 16.86
CA ILE A 232 -7.17 2.34 17.23
C ILE A 232 -8.16 1.56 18.09
N HIS A 233 -8.52 0.32 17.73
CA HIS A 233 -9.43 -0.53 18.51
C HIS A 233 -8.91 -0.77 19.93
N VAL A 234 -7.63 -1.11 20.08
CA VAL A 234 -7.01 -1.30 21.40
C VAL A 234 -7.01 -0.01 22.23
N GLY A 235 -6.77 1.14 21.57
CA GLY A 235 -6.86 2.45 22.21
C GLY A 235 -8.25 2.76 22.74
N VAL A 236 -9.26 2.61 21.90
CA VAL A 236 -10.65 2.90 22.24
C VAL A 236 -11.19 1.91 23.28
N MET A 237 -10.89 0.62 23.18
CA MET A 237 -11.33 -0.37 24.17
C MET A 237 -10.82 -0.10 25.58
N ARG A 238 -9.63 0.50 25.75
CA ARG A 238 -9.14 0.93 27.06
C ARG A 238 -9.98 2.04 27.70
N LYS A 239 -10.79 2.74 26.90
CA LYS A 239 -11.67 3.84 27.32
C LYS A 239 -13.11 3.40 27.60
N ILE A 240 -13.49 2.19 27.17
CA ILE A 240 -14.85 1.66 27.36
C ILE A 240 -14.87 0.85 28.66
N ASP A 241 -15.85 1.12 29.51
CA ASP A 241 -16.05 0.34 30.72
C ASP A 241 -16.53 -1.09 30.41
N ASN A 242 -16.01 -2.07 31.16
CA ASN A 242 -16.46 -3.46 31.11
C ASN A 242 -16.40 -4.12 29.72
N VAL A 243 -15.33 -3.89 28.93
CA VAL A 243 -15.12 -4.57 27.65
C VAL A 243 -15.23 -6.09 27.80
N PRO A 244 -16.17 -6.76 27.09
CA PRO A 244 -16.33 -8.21 27.17
C PRO A 244 -15.04 -8.97 26.80
N PRO A 245 -14.65 -10.04 27.53
CA PRO A 245 -13.40 -10.78 27.27
C PRO A 245 -13.22 -11.29 25.84
N GLN A 246 -14.32 -11.62 25.14
CA GLN A 246 -14.32 -12.03 23.73
C GLN A 246 -13.60 -11.04 22.79
N TRP A 247 -13.54 -9.75 23.16
CA TRP A 247 -12.81 -8.75 22.38
C TRP A 247 -11.29 -8.96 22.41
N GLN A 248 -10.75 -9.47 23.51
CA GLN A 248 -9.33 -9.82 23.60
C GLN A 248 -9.01 -10.99 22.66
N GLU A 249 -9.88 -12.00 22.62
CA GLU A 249 -9.74 -13.13 21.70
C GLU A 249 -9.77 -12.66 20.24
N ARG A 250 -10.72 -11.81 19.87
CA ARG A 250 -10.84 -11.22 18.52
C ARG A 250 -9.63 -10.39 18.08
N LEU A 251 -8.93 -9.73 19.01
CA LEU A 251 -7.69 -9.01 18.71
C LEU A 251 -6.53 -9.96 18.39
N LEU A 252 -6.52 -11.14 19.02
CA LEU A 252 -5.47 -12.14 18.89
C LEU A 252 -5.75 -13.16 17.78
N GLU A 253 -6.99 -13.23 17.27
CA GLU A 253 -7.45 -14.19 16.27
C GLU A 253 -6.65 -14.14 14.96
N HIS A 254 -6.24 -12.94 14.52
CA HIS A 254 -5.58 -12.75 13.24
C HIS A 254 -4.06 -12.59 13.36
N ASP A 255 -3.31 -13.41 12.62
CA ASP A 255 -1.86 -13.28 12.51
C ASP A 255 -1.47 -12.25 11.44
N TYR A 256 -1.44 -10.98 11.86
CA TYR A 256 -0.99 -9.87 10.99
C TYR A 256 0.43 -10.05 10.46
N ARG A 257 1.29 -10.86 11.11
CA ARG A 257 2.64 -11.12 10.60
C ARG A 257 2.57 -11.92 9.31
N GLN A 258 1.71 -12.94 9.28
CA GLN A 258 1.51 -13.75 8.09
C GLN A 258 0.89 -12.95 6.95
N SER A 259 -0.11 -12.12 7.23
CA SER A 259 -0.78 -11.30 6.21
C SER A 259 0.12 -10.19 5.67
N LEU A 260 0.89 -9.53 6.53
CA LEU A 260 1.89 -8.55 6.12
C LEU A 260 2.99 -9.17 5.27
N ARG A 261 3.46 -10.37 5.63
CA ARG A 261 4.44 -11.11 4.81
C ARG A 261 3.89 -11.41 3.41
N LYS A 262 2.66 -11.94 3.34
CA LYS A 262 2.00 -12.22 2.05
C LYS A 262 1.82 -10.96 1.22
N SER A 263 1.51 -9.83 1.86
CA SER A 263 1.31 -8.57 1.14
C SER A 263 2.63 -7.96 0.64
N LEU A 264 3.74 -8.16 1.35
CA LEU A 264 5.08 -7.82 0.85
C LEU A 264 5.44 -8.61 -0.42
N GLU A 265 5.03 -9.88 -0.53
CA GLU A 265 5.22 -10.64 -1.77
C GLU A 265 4.59 -9.92 -2.97
N SER A 266 3.43 -9.29 -2.80
CA SER A 266 2.79 -8.50 -3.88
C SER A 266 3.61 -7.30 -4.30
N GLU A 267 4.25 -6.59 -3.36
CA GLU A 267 5.12 -5.44 -3.64
C GLU A 267 6.35 -5.89 -4.42
N TYR A 268 6.90 -7.06 -4.07
CA TYR A 268 8.02 -7.63 -4.80
C TYR A 268 7.63 -8.01 -6.24
N VAL A 269 6.42 -8.57 -6.43
CA VAL A 269 5.87 -8.83 -7.77
C VAL A 269 5.69 -7.54 -8.56
N LEU A 270 5.08 -6.51 -7.95
CA LEU A 270 4.88 -5.20 -8.56
C LEU A 270 6.21 -4.58 -9.01
N MET A 271 7.20 -4.54 -8.12
CA MET A 271 8.52 -3.98 -8.40
C MET A 271 9.24 -4.75 -9.52
N PHE A 272 9.22 -6.08 -9.47
CA PHE A 272 9.83 -6.91 -10.51
C PHE A 272 9.18 -6.67 -11.88
N ASN A 273 7.85 -6.66 -11.94
CA ASN A 273 7.12 -6.42 -13.18
C ASN A 273 7.32 -4.98 -13.69
N TYR A 274 7.37 -3.99 -12.81
CA TYR A 274 7.63 -2.61 -13.20
C TYR A 274 9.00 -2.49 -13.86
N VAL A 275 10.05 -3.03 -13.25
CA VAL A 275 11.40 -2.95 -13.82
C VAL A 275 11.48 -3.74 -15.14
N THR A 276 10.94 -4.95 -15.18
CA THR A 276 11.09 -5.82 -16.37
C THR A 276 10.15 -5.47 -17.52
N LYS A 277 8.94 -4.97 -17.25
CA LYS A 277 7.93 -4.66 -18.27
C LYS A 277 7.85 -3.17 -18.60
N GLN A 278 7.91 -2.28 -17.62
CA GLN A 278 7.78 -0.84 -17.87
C GLN A 278 9.13 -0.21 -18.13
N PHE A 279 10.05 -0.31 -17.17
CA PHE A 279 11.36 0.35 -17.23
C PHE A 279 12.24 -0.16 -18.38
N VAL A 280 12.29 -1.48 -18.60
CA VAL A 280 13.11 -2.04 -19.70
C VAL A 280 12.54 -1.71 -21.09
N ASN A 281 11.22 -1.59 -21.23
CA ASN A 281 10.58 -1.35 -22.53
C ASN A 281 10.50 0.14 -22.87
N HIS A 282 10.07 0.97 -21.93
CA HIS A 282 9.89 2.41 -22.12
C HIS A 282 11.16 3.22 -21.77
N GLY A 283 12.14 2.59 -21.14
CA GLY A 283 13.27 3.27 -20.53
C GLY A 283 12.86 3.92 -19.21
N LEU A 284 13.79 4.64 -18.57
CA LEU A 284 13.43 5.62 -17.54
C LEU A 284 12.54 6.68 -18.19
N ASP A 285 11.24 6.59 -17.98
CA ASP A 285 10.35 7.70 -18.27
C ASP A 285 10.72 8.82 -17.29
N PHE A 286 11.45 9.81 -17.83
CA PHE A 286 12.03 10.94 -17.11
C PHE A 286 11.03 11.67 -16.22
N LEU A 287 9.74 11.62 -16.58
CA LEU A 287 8.64 12.27 -15.90
C LEU A 287 8.60 11.94 -14.39
N TYR A 288 8.94 10.72 -13.97
CA TYR A 288 8.91 10.37 -12.55
C TYR A 288 10.02 11.08 -11.75
N PHE A 289 11.22 11.18 -12.30
CA PHE A 289 12.35 11.84 -11.62
C PHE A 289 12.30 13.37 -11.74
N GLU A 290 11.77 13.90 -12.85
CA GLU A 290 11.46 15.32 -12.97
C GLU A 290 10.43 15.75 -11.91
N ASN A 291 9.39 14.95 -11.66
CA ASN A 291 8.41 15.24 -10.61
C ASN A 291 9.03 15.24 -9.20
N LEU A 292 10.14 14.52 -9.00
CA LEU A 292 10.91 14.52 -7.76
C LEU A 292 11.99 15.62 -7.71
N GLY A 293 12.14 16.43 -8.77
CA GLY A 293 13.17 17.46 -8.87
C GLY A 293 14.59 16.91 -8.97
N LEU A 294 14.75 15.64 -9.36
CA LEU A 294 16.05 14.99 -9.51
C LEU A 294 16.51 15.06 -10.97
N GLU A 295 17.57 15.82 -11.23
CA GLU A 295 18.22 15.84 -12.54
C GLU A 295 19.04 14.55 -12.74
N ILE A 296 18.53 13.62 -13.55
CA ILE A 296 19.30 12.45 -13.97
C ILE A 296 20.29 12.87 -15.06
N PRO A 297 21.61 12.61 -14.90
CA PRO A 297 22.59 12.91 -15.94
C PRO A 297 22.25 12.21 -17.26
N VAL A 298 22.37 12.92 -18.39
CA VAL A 298 22.07 12.40 -19.74
C VAL A 298 22.75 11.05 -20.02
N LEU A 299 23.98 10.88 -19.54
CA LEU A 299 24.74 9.62 -19.70
C LEU A 299 24.08 8.43 -18.99
N VAL A 300 23.47 8.64 -17.83
CA VAL A 300 22.76 7.59 -17.07
C VAL A 300 21.51 7.17 -17.83
N SER A 301 20.73 8.14 -18.33
CA SER A 301 19.55 7.83 -19.16
C SER A 301 19.92 7.10 -20.45
N TRP A 302 20.97 7.56 -21.14
CA TRP A 302 21.48 6.89 -22.34
C TRP A 302 21.90 5.45 -22.03
N PHE A 303 22.58 5.23 -20.90
CA PHE A 303 22.98 3.90 -20.46
C PHE A 303 21.77 2.98 -20.27
N TYR A 304 20.74 3.41 -19.54
CA TYR A 304 19.54 2.58 -19.30
C TYR A 304 18.72 2.29 -20.57
N LYS A 305 18.79 3.16 -21.59
CA LYS A 305 18.22 2.89 -22.91
C LYS A 305 19.05 1.93 -23.76
N SER A 306 20.33 1.74 -23.44
CA SER A 306 21.23 0.84 -24.17
C SER A 306 20.92 -0.64 -23.86
N PRO A 307 21.31 -1.58 -24.76
CA PRO A 307 21.15 -3.02 -24.49
C PRO A 307 21.84 -3.50 -23.20
N LEU A 308 22.97 -2.90 -22.83
CA LEU A 308 23.68 -3.21 -21.59
C LEU A 308 22.91 -2.72 -20.36
N GLY A 309 22.36 -1.50 -20.40
CA GLY A 309 21.56 -0.97 -19.29
C GLY A 309 20.25 -1.72 -19.10
N LYS A 310 19.59 -2.16 -20.19
CA LYS A 310 18.42 -3.05 -20.11
C LYS A 310 18.77 -4.39 -19.48
N LEU A 311 19.85 -5.03 -19.94
CA LEU A 311 20.31 -6.30 -19.39
C LEU A 311 20.67 -6.17 -17.90
N TYR A 312 21.32 -5.07 -17.54
CA TYR A 312 21.62 -4.73 -16.16
C TYR A 312 20.36 -4.60 -15.31
N ALA A 313 19.36 -3.84 -15.77
CA ALA A 313 18.11 -3.64 -15.05
C ALA A 313 17.36 -4.95 -14.80
N ARG A 314 17.36 -5.86 -15.79
CA ARG A 314 16.78 -7.21 -15.65
C ARG A 314 17.48 -8.01 -14.54
N PHE A 315 18.81 -8.08 -14.55
CA PHE A 315 19.54 -8.80 -13.49
C PHE A 315 19.37 -8.16 -12.11
N ALA A 316 19.31 -6.83 -12.04
CA ALA A 316 19.01 -6.13 -10.79
C ALA A 316 17.61 -6.52 -10.27
N ALA A 317 16.58 -6.49 -11.12
CA ALA A 317 15.21 -6.88 -10.75
C ALA A 317 15.14 -8.35 -10.28
N ILE A 318 15.75 -9.28 -11.02
CA ILE A 318 15.82 -10.71 -10.65
C ILE A 318 16.45 -10.88 -9.27
N LYS A 319 17.60 -10.21 -9.04
CA LYS A 319 18.33 -10.33 -7.78
C LYS A 319 17.54 -9.72 -6.61
N ILE A 320 16.99 -8.52 -6.79
CA ILE A 320 16.15 -7.86 -5.78
C ILE A 320 14.98 -8.77 -5.42
N TYR A 321 14.22 -9.24 -6.41
CA TYR A 321 13.10 -10.15 -6.18
C TYR A 321 13.50 -11.41 -5.40
N GLN A 322 14.58 -12.09 -5.81
CA GLN A 322 15.06 -13.30 -5.12
C GLN A 322 15.49 -13.03 -3.68
N GLN A 323 16.21 -11.93 -3.46
CA GLN A 323 16.69 -11.53 -2.14
C GLN A 323 15.53 -11.18 -1.21
N GLU A 324 14.59 -10.36 -1.67
CA GLU A 324 13.40 -9.97 -0.91
C GLU A 324 12.50 -11.18 -0.58
N MET A 325 12.28 -12.07 -1.55
CA MET A 325 11.54 -13.32 -1.31
C MET A 325 12.25 -14.23 -0.29
N GLU A 326 13.58 -14.28 -0.31
CA GLU A 326 14.36 -15.07 0.65
C GLU A 326 14.32 -14.46 2.05
N ILE A 327 14.44 -13.13 2.17
CA ILE A 327 14.28 -12.40 3.43
C ILE A 327 12.87 -12.69 3.98
N SER A 328 11.82 -12.48 3.19
CA SER A 328 10.44 -12.76 3.59
C SER A 328 10.23 -14.20 4.09
N ARG A 329 10.90 -15.20 3.50
CA ARG A 329 10.84 -16.61 3.93
C ARG A 329 11.65 -16.91 5.19
N THR A 330 12.81 -16.28 5.34
CA THR A 330 13.80 -16.60 6.38
C THR A 330 13.69 -15.73 7.61
N THR A 331 13.13 -14.51 7.49
CA THR A 331 12.81 -13.66 8.63
C THR A 331 11.91 -14.45 9.56
N PRO A 332 12.38 -14.76 10.79
CA PRO A 332 11.58 -15.49 11.75
C PRO A 332 10.22 -14.81 11.91
N GLN A 333 9.18 -15.54 12.29
CA GLN A 333 7.89 -14.97 12.72
C GLN A 333 8.02 -14.06 13.97
N GLN A 334 9.21 -13.57 14.31
CA GLN A 334 9.43 -12.57 15.32
C GLN A 334 8.69 -11.28 14.98
N ASN A 335 8.37 -10.52 16.02
CA ASN A 335 7.63 -9.29 15.91
C ASN A 335 8.36 -8.32 14.95
N ILE A 336 7.76 -8.01 13.80
CA ILE A 336 8.32 -7.06 12.82
C ILE A 336 8.64 -5.71 13.48
N CYS A 337 7.87 -5.30 14.49
CA CYS A 337 8.14 -4.10 15.27
C CYS A 337 9.37 -4.19 16.19
N LEU A 338 9.85 -5.41 16.47
CA LEU A 338 11.09 -5.66 17.21
C LEU A 338 12.26 -6.03 16.30
N SER A 339 11.99 -6.35 15.02
CA SER A 339 13.07 -6.39 14.03
C SER A 339 13.62 -4.98 13.96
N LYS A 340 14.94 -4.82 14.21
CA LYS A 340 15.56 -3.55 13.91
C LYS A 340 15.34 -3.38 12.41
N SER A 341 14.55 -2.39 12.01
CA SER A 341 14.39 -2.07 10.58
C SER A 341 15.75 -1.90 9.91
N ALA A 342 16.74 -1.42 10.67
CA ALA A 342 18.14 -1.43 10.29
C ALA A 342 18.64 -2.82 9.84
N ASP A 343 18.27 -3.95 10.43
CA ASP A 343 18.72 -5.28 9.98
C ASP A 343 18.04 -5.71 8.65
N PHE A 344 16.84 -5.20 8.36
CA PHE A 344 16.15 -5.38 7.07
C PHE A 344 16.80 -4.54 5.96
N PHE A 345 17.35 -3.37 6.29
CA PHE A 345 18.01 -2.45 5.34
C PHE A 345 19.55 -2.59 5.33
N GLU A 346 20.14 -3.15 6.37
CA GLU A 346 21.53 -3.61 6.50
C GLU A 346 21.67 -5.05 6.01
N VAL A 347 20.82 -5.46 5.05
CA VAL A 347 21.22 -6.56 4.19
C VAL A 347 22.47 -6.07 3.51
N ASN A 348 23.63 -6.49 4.03
CA ASN A 348 24.98 -6.20 3.54
C ASN A 348 24.85 -5.90 2.06
N PRO A 349 25.06 -4.66 1.61
CA PRO A 349 24.93 -4.34 0.19
C PRO A 349 25.94 -5.26 -0.46
N ILE A 350 25.46 -6.38 -1.01
CA ILE A 350 26.34 -7.38 -1.59
C ILE A 350 27.05 -6.55 -2.65
N PRO A 351 28.38 -6.37 -2.57
CA PRO A 351 29.12 -5.48 -3.44
C PRO A 351 29.09 -6.09 -4.82
N GLY A 352 27.96 -5.91 -5.48
CA GLY A 352 27.74 -6.21 -6.84
C GLY A 352 28.33 -5.07 -7.62
N TRP A 353 28.96 -5.42 -8.72
CA TRP A 353 29.28 -4.48 -9.78
C TRP A 353 28.02 -3.69 -10.27
N TRP A 354 26.81 -4.08 -9.83
CA TRP A 354 25.54 -3.38 -10.03
C TRP A 354 25.12 -2.39 -8.93
N TYR A 355 25.96 -2.06 -7.94
CA TYR A 355 25.70 -0.93 -7.03
C TYR A 355 26.32 0.39 -7.51
N ILE A 356 27.04 0.36 -8.65
CA ILE A 356 27.89 1.45 -9.14
C ILE A 356 27.10 2.72 -9.52
N PHE A 357 25.79 2.61 -9.76
CA PHE A 357 24.96 3.77 -10.18
C PHE A 357 24.09 4.37 -9.08
N GLY A 358 24.23 3.96 -7.81
CA GLY A 358 23.66 4.69 -6.66
C GLY A 358 22.14 4.82 -6.65
N ILE A 359 21.41 3.91 -7.31
CA ILE A 359 19.96 3.81 -7.11
C ILE A 359 19.77 3.02 -5.82
N ASP A 360 19.87 3.72 -4.69
CA ASP A 360 19.23 3.25 -3.46
C ASP A 360 17.73 3.31 -3.74
N TYR A 361 17.13 2.14 -3.98
CA TYR A 361 15.68 2.01 -3.86
C TYR A 361 15.37 2.11 -2.38
N ASP A 362 15.32 3.34 -1.86
CA ASP A 362 14.72 3.57 -0.58
C ASP A 362 13.24 3.22 -0.72
N SER A 363 12.86 2.06 -0.19
CA SER A 363 11.46 1.61 -0.14
C SER A 363 10.53 2.64 0.53
N SER A 364 11.08 3.63 1.25
CA SER A 364 10.34 4.78 1.78
C SER A 364 9.71 5.69 0.71
N LEU A 365 10.16 5.59 -0.56
CA LEU A 365 9.58 6.34 -1.68
C LEU A 365 8.10 6.02 -1.93
N MET A 366 7.61 4.84 -1.49
CA MET A 366 6.18 4.52 -1.56
C MET A 366 5.33 5.23 -0.48
N ASN A 367 5.95 5.99 0.44
CA ASN A 367 5.28 6.73 1.50
C ASN A 367 5.16 8.24 1.20
N GLN A 368 5.56 8.71 0.00
CA GLN A 368 5.51 10.12 -0.38
C GLN A 368 4.18 10.51 -1.06
N GLY A 369 3.07 10.21 -0.38
CA GLY A 369 1.72 10.61 -0.78
C GLY A 369 1.10 11.64 0.18
N THR A 370 1.88 12.57 0.72
CA THR A 370 1.34 13.72 1.48
C THR A 370 2.22 14.96 1.32
N LYS A 371 1.90 15.77 0.31
CA LYS A 371 2.00 17.22 0.39
C LYS A 371 0.74 17.84 -0.17
#